data_AF-A0A401H4E4-F1
#
_entry.id   AF-A0A401H4E4-F1
#
_cell.length_a   1.000
_cell.length_b   1.000
_cell.length_c   1.000
_cell.angle_alpha   90.00
_cell.angle_beta   90.00
_cell.angle_gamma   90.00
#
_symmetry.space_group_name_H-M   'P 1'
#
loop_
_entity.id
_entity.type
_entity.pdbx_description
1 polymer ?
#
loop_
_entity_poly.entity_id
_entity_poly.type
_entity_poly.pdbx_seq_one_letter_code
_entity_poly.pdbx_strand_id
1 'polypeptide(L)'
;MEAEANAGAVGCMDPKLWGPYGSEVVGPRRDVSSLWTAGLLLFALTVLTLRRVRLVDSIGHHLPSTIELFVCCCVTVMRRTPEYLPLSSSAVDLDCQSELPEDGTKTWLRARIPDTTNSLVFWSCVSVICSSILSFTLFTYGTVIAAPQHLSSSRGQALRRPNPYVNLDKVLQNVTYTFPPIVNFPPLVLQISTSDRHRTMREDSRQWHSRLGTVYPHDRHITVSHETSTILQFRNLDYAMERCVLTLTLPLKTDVLDPAISIHDPSILDVWVLNASLELSPHITGTWKHAPARRSLLATFAVSLDNLSLSGEFHCPSEEFTTLELACSSTVSACRVDFWQNLRLVPIGGIYITQSQSVFGGSG
;
A
#
# COMPACT_ATOMS: atom_id res chain seq x y z
N MET A 1 -5.49 -33.53 -47.49
CA MET A 1 -4.35 -32.62 -47.32
C MET A 1 -4.06 -32.56 -45.84
N GLU A 2 -3.20 -33.48 -45.41
CA GLU A 2 -2.63 -33.51 -44.06
C GLU A 2 -1.66 -32.34 -43.90
N ALA A 3 -1.74 -31.63 -42.78
CA ALA A 3 -0.74 -30.65 -42.38
C ALA A 3 -0.22 -31.07 -41.01
N GLU A 4 1.05 -31.49 -41.01
CA GLU A 4 1.82 -31.96 -39.87
C GLU A 4 2.02 -30.86 -38.82
N ALA A 5 1.88 -31.27 -37.55
CA ALA A 5 2.21 -30.49 -36.38
C ALA A 5 3.72 -30.61 -36.09
N ASN A 6 4.41 -29.47 -36.02
CA ASN A 6 5.83 -29.40 -35.67
C ASN A 6 5.98 -28.83 -34.25
N ALA A 7 6.29 -29.70 -33.29
CA ALA A 7 6.55 -29.37 -31.90
C ALA A 7 8.03 -29.02 -31.70
N GLY A 8 8.32 -27.74 -31.45
CA GLY A 8 9.66 -27.25 -31.12
C GLY A 8 10.03 -27.51 -29.67
N ALA A 9 11.16 -28.18 -29.45
CA ALA A 9 11.73 -28.51 -28.16
C ALA A 9 12.23 -27.28 -27.40
N VAL A 10 11.90 -27.20 -26.11
CA VAL A 10 12.39 -26.20 -25.15
C VAL A 10 13.67 -26.73 -24.50
N GLY A 11 14.79 -26.05 -24.74
CA GLY A 11 16.08 -26.35 -24.11
C GLY A 11 16.17 -25.81 -22.69
N CYS A 12 16.52 -26.68 -21.75
CA CYS A 12 16.83 -26.33 -20.36
C CYS A 12 18.18 -25.59 -20.28
N MET A 13 18.20 -24.41 -19.65
CA MET A 13 19.43 -23.67 -19.32
C MET A 13 20.00 -24.13 -17.97
N ASP A 14 21.32 -24.35 -17.96
CA ASP A 14 22.17 -24.67 -16.81
C ASP A 14 22.37 -23.47 -15.86
N PRO A 15 22.23 -23.65 -14.53
CA PRO A 15 22.62 -22.65 -13.55
C PRO A 15 23.93 -23.05 -12.86
N LYS A 16 25.08 -22.62 -13.41
CA LYS A 16 26.37 -22.65 -12.71
C LYS A 16 27.13 -21.34 -12.93
N LEU A 17 26.89 -20.35 -12.08
CA LEU A 17 27.77 -19.19 -11.93
C LEU A 17 27.41 -18.34 -10.71
N TRP A 18 27.74 -18.83 -9.51
CA TRP A 18 27.86 -17.99 -8.31
C TRP A 18 29.13 -18.41 -7.57
N GLY A 19 30.15 -17.53 -7.61
CA GLY A 19 31.41 -17.68 -6.87
C GLY A 19 31.29 -17.20 -5.42
N PRO A 20 32.20 -17.60 -4.52
CA PRO A 20 32.09 -17.32 -3.09
C PRO A 20 32.63 -15.93 -2.74
N TYR A 21 31.89 -15.22 -1.88
CA TYR A 21 32.33 -14.00 -1.21
C TYR A 21 33.27 -14.36 -0.04
N GLY A 22 34.41 -13.65 0.03
CA GLY A 22 35.43 -13.80 1.06
C GLY A 22 34.99 -13.26 2.43
N SER A 23 35.41 -13.97 3.48
CA SER A 23 35.25 -13.62 4.88
C SER A 23 36.49 -12.89 5.41
N GLU A 24 36.30 -11.67 5.91
CA GLU A 24 37.33 -10.88 6.57
C GLU A 24 37.31 -11.10 8.10
N VAL A 25 38.49 -11.30 8.67
CA VAL A 25 38.74 -11.56 10.09
C VAL A 25 38.96 -10.23 10.82
N VAL A 26 38.17 -9.94 11.86
CA VAL A 26 38.36 -8.77 12.74
C VAL A 26 38.57 -9.24 14.18
N GLY A 27 39.69 -8.82 14.78
CA GLY A 27 40.13 -9.15 16.14
C GLY A 27 39.44 -8.34 17.26
N PRO A 28 39.78 -8.63 18.53
CA PRO A 28 38.95 -8.33 19.68
C PRO A 28 39.12 -6.89 20.20
N ARG A 29 38.00 -6.25 20.58
CA ARG A 29 37.98 -4.95 21.28
C ARG A 29 37.51 -5.13 22.72
N ARG A 30 38.21 -4.44 23.64
CA ARG A 30 38.12 -4.52 25.10
C ARG A 30 36.77 -4.06 25.66
N ASP A 31 36.33 -4.77 26.70
CA ASP A 31 35.11 -4.56 27.48
C ASP A 31 35.13 -3.28 28.34
N VAL A 32 34.07 -2.49 28.21
CA VAL A 32 33.62 -1.48 29.20
C VAL A 32 32.09 -1.52 29.21
N SER A 33 31.48 -2.61 29.68
CA SER A 33 30.07 -2.94 29.37
C SER A 33 29.19 -3.32 30.58
N SER A 34 29.62 -3.17 31.84
CA SER A 34 28.79 -3.65 32.97
C SER A 34 27.84 -2.62 33.61
N LEU A 35 28.00 -1.31 33.36
CA LEU A 35 27.11 -0.28 33.93
C LEU A 35 26.05 0.26 32.94
N TRP A 36 26.31 0.14 31.63
CA TRP A 36 25.35 0.55 30.59
C TRP A 36 24.26 -0.50 30.32
N THR A 37 24.57 -1.78 30.55
CA THR A 37 23.67 -2.90 30.29
C THR A 37 22.48 -2.94 31.25
N ALA A 38 22.66 -2.56 32.52
CA ALA A 38 21.57 -2.45 33.49
C ALA A 38 20.59 -1.32 33.15
N GLY A 39 21.09 -0.15 32.71
CA GLY A 39 20.25 0.98 32.28
C GLY A 39 19.48 0.68 30.98
N LEU A 40 20.13 0.02 30.01
CA LEU A 40 19.50 -0.41 28.77
C LEU A 40 18.43 -1.49 28.98
N LEU A 41 18.61 -2.39 29.96
CA LEU A 41 17.59 -3.40 30.30
C LEU A 41 16.34 -2.77 30.94
N LEU A 42 16.51 -1.81 31.85
CA LEU A 42 15.39 -1.06 32.43
C LEU A 42 14.66 -0.21 31.38
N PHE A 43 15.39 0.41 30.45
CA PHE A 43 14.80 1.17 29.35
C PHE A 43 14.09 0.26 28.34
N ALA A 44 14.68 -0.89 28.01
CA ALA A 44 14.05 -1.88 27.13
C ALA A 44 12.78 -2.48 27.76
N LEU A 45 12.77 -2.74 29.07
CA LEU A 45 11.59 -3.20 29.79
C LEU A 45 10.47 -2.15 29.84
N THR A 46 10.81 -0.86 30.02
CA THR A 46 9.82 0.24 29.96
C THR A 46 9.29 0.47 28.54
N VAL A 47 10.13 0.36 27.52
CA VAL A 47 9.68 0.44 26.12
C VAL A 47 8.82 -0.76 25.74
N LEU A 48 9.13 -1.98 26.23
CA LEU A 48 8.34 -3.19 25.98
C LEU A 48 6.97 -3.15 26.69
N THR A 49 6.88 -2.62 27.90
CA THR A 49 5.58 -2.44 28.59
C THR A 49 4.74 -1.38 27.89
N LEU A 50 5.33 -0.26 27.45
CA LEU A 50 4.62 0.76 26.65
C LEU A 50 4.16 0.25 25.29
N ARG A 51 4.94 -0.63 24.64
CA ARG A 51 4.56 -1.25 23.35
C ARG A 51 3.41 -2.25 23.51
N ARG A 52 3.32 -2.95 24.65
CA ARG A 52 2.16 -3.81 24.99
C ARG A 52 0.89 -2.99 25.25
N VAL A 53 0.98 -1.82 25.90
CA VAL A 53 -0.19 -0.97 26.13
C VAL A 53 -0.81 -0.48 24.81
N ARG A 54 0.01 -0.11 23.82
CA ARG A 54 -0.49 0.23 22.47
C ARG A 54 -1.13 -0.94 21.71
N LEU A 55 -0.82 -2.19 22.05
CA LEU A 55 -1.43 -3.35 21.41
C LEU A 55 -2.80 -3.70 22.01
N VAL A 56 -3.07 -3.28 23.25
CA VAL A 56 -4.32 -3.58 23.97
C VAL A 56 -5.41 -2.53 23.68
N ASP A 57 -5.05 -1.29 23.33
CA ASP A 57 -6.03 -0.26 22.92
C ASP A 57 -6.73 -0.55 21.58
N SER A 58 -6.37 -1.62 20.87
CA SER A 58 -7.06 -2.06 19.64
C SER A 58 -8.21 -3.04 19.91
N ILE A 59 -8.51 -3.40 21.16
CA ILE A 59 -9.65 -4.26 21.52
C ILE A 59 -10.50 -3.49 22.54
N GLY A 60 -11.66 -3.04 22.09
CA GLY A 60 -12.52 -2.12 22.84
C GLY A 60 -13.06 -2.65 24.17
N HIS A 61 -13.38 -1.69 25.02
CA HIS A 61 -14.25 -1.75 26.21
C HIS A 61 -13.75 -2.52 27.44
N HIS A 62 -13.04 -1.83 28.33
CA HIS A 62 -13.41 -1.52 29.73
C HIS A 62 -12.14 -1.13 30.52
N LEU A 63 -12.05 0.14 30.94
CA LEU A 63 -11.02 0.60 31.90
C LEU A 63 -11.43 0.20 33.34
N PRO A 64 -10.54 -0.40 34.13
CA PRO A 64 -10.42 -0.09 35.54
C PRO A 64 -9.17 0.77 35.79
N SER A 65 -9.27 1.61 36.80
CA SER A 65 -8.28 2.55 37.32
C SER A 65 -6.90 1.92 37.60
N THR A 66 -5.96 2.10 36.68
CA THR A 66 -4.57 1.59 36.75
C THR A 66 -3.64 2.43 37.63
N ILE A 67 -4.09 3.55 38.19
CA ILE A 67 -3.29 4.40 39.08
C ILE A 67 -3.12 3.76 40.48
N GLU A 68 -4.05 2.92 40.92
CA GLU A 68 -3.98 2.23 42.23
C GLU A 68 -2.91 1.14 42.28
N LEU A 69 -2.61 0.46 41.16
CA LEU A 69 -1.63 -0.64 41.14
C LEU A 69 -0.17 -0.17 41.26
N PHE A 70 0.15 1.03 40.76
CA PHE A 70 1.52 1.56 40.83
C PHE A 70 1.89 2.02 42.24
N VAL A 71 0.94 2.58 42.99
CA VAL A 71 1.17 3.02 44.38
C VAL A 71 1.34 1.81 45.32
N CYS A 72 0.60 0.72 45.08
CA CYS A 72 0.69 -0.49 45.91
C CYS A 72 2.02 -1.25 45.72
N CYS A 73 2.59 -1.23 44.51
CA CYS A 73 3.86 -1.92 44.24
C CYS A 73 5.07 -1.24 44.91
N CYS A 74 5.10 0.11 44.97
CA CYS A 74 6.17 0.84 45.66
C CYS A 74 6.15 0.65 47.19
N VAL A 75 4.97 0.55 47.81
CA VAL A 75 4.87 0.36 49.27
C VAL A 75 5.26 -1.07 49.68
N THR A 76 4.98 -2.08 48.84
CA THR A 76 5.29 -3.48 49.17
C THR A 76 6.79 -3.79 49.07
N VAL A 77 7.53 -3.11 48.18
CA VAL A 77 9.00 -3.30 48.05
C VAL A 77 9.78 -2.74 49.25
N MET A 78 9.26 -1.74 49.96
CA MET A 78 9.93 -1.20 51.16
C MET A 78 9.70 -1.98 52.46
N ARG A 79 8.87 -3.04 52.46
CA ARG A 79 8.54 -3.80 53.68
C ARG A 79 9.18 -5.18 53.81
N ARG A 80 10.09 -5.57 52.91
CA ARG A 80 10.87 -6.80 53.09
C ARG A 80 12.10 -6.54 53.95
N THR A 81 12.01 -6.90 55.22
CA THR A 81 13.17 -7.15 56.09
C THR A 81 14.05 -8.23 55.45
N PRO A 82 15.38 -8.05 55.38
CA PRO A 82 16.26 -9.08 54.83
C PRO A 82 16.39 -10.24 55.83
N GLU A 83 15.81 -11.39 55.49
CA GLU A 83 16.25 -12.68 56.02
C GLU A 83 17.63 -12.98 55.46
N TYR A 84 18.66 -12.87 56.30
CA TYR A 84 20.00 -13.32 55.96
C TYR A 84 20.05 -14.85 56.01
N LEU A 85 20.16 -15.48 54.83
CA LEU A 85 20.53 -16.89 54.69
C LEU A 85 22.06 -17.01 54.84
N PRO A 86 22.58 -17.68 55.89
CA PRO A 86 24.00 -17.95 56.00
C PRO A 86 24.39 -19.07 55.04
N LEU A 87 25.21 -18.74 54.04
CA LEU A 87 25.89 -19.75 53.22
C LEU A 87 27.22 -20.11 53.89
N SER A 88 27.27 -21.34 54.38
CA SER A 88 28.44 -22.02 54.91
C SER A 88 29.35 -22.54 53.80
N SER A 89 30.66 -22.43 54.07
CA SER A 89 31.78 -23.24 53.57
C SER A 89 32.26 -23.04 52.13
N SER A 90 33.52 -22.62 52.00
CA SER A 90 34.58 -23.53 51.57
C SER A 90 35.93 -22.97 52.01
N ALA A 91 36.69 -23.86 52.65
CA ALA A 91 37.98 -23.62 53.26
C ALA A 91 39.07 -23.36 52.21
N VAL A 92 39.94 -22.39 52.47
CA VAL A 92 41.34 -22.44 52.06
C VAL A 92 42.16 -21.94 53.23
N ASP A 93 42.80 -22.90 53.90
CA ASP A 93 43.91 -22.71 54.82
C ASP A 93 45.07 -21.98 54.13
N LEU A 94 45.62 -20.97 54.80
CA LEU A 94 47.06 -20.72 54.73
C LEU A 94 47.51 -20.00 56.00
N ASP A 95 48.17 -20.81 56.82
CA ASP A 95 49.01 -20.47 57.96
C ASP A 95 49.97 -19.31 57.67
N CYS A 96 50.12 -18.42 58.64
CA CYS A 96 51.45 -17.98 59.07
C CYS A 96 51.36 -17.45 60.51
N GLN A 97 51.89 -18.26 61.43
CA GLN A 97 52.21 -17.92 62.81
C GLN A 97 53.23 -16.78 62.89
N SER A 98 53.04 -15.88 63.87
CA SER A 98 54.15 -15.40 64.72
C SER A 98 53.59 -14.88 66.05
N GLU A 99 54.34 -15.12 67.12
CA GLU A 99 53.96 -15.20 68.52
C GLU A 99 53.72 -13.85 69.24
N LEU A 100 52.76 -13.89 70.20
CA LEU A 100 52.67 -13.35 71.58
C LEU A 100 53.63 -12.20 72.06
N PRO A 101 53.27 -11.37 73.09
CA PRO A 101 52.42 -11.74 74.23
C PRO A 101 51.40 -10.69 74.72
N GLU A 102 50.58 -11.17 75.67
CA GLU A 102 49.62 -10.48 76.52
C GLU A 102 50.07 -9.10 77.02
N ASP A 103 49.15 -8.12 76.99
CA ASP A 103 48.75 -7.39 78.20
C ASP A 103 47.47 -6.57 77.98
N GLY A 104 46.54 -6.70 78.92
CA GLY A 104 45.93 -5.53 79.55
C GLY A 104 45.05 -4.61 78.70
N THR A 105 43.73 -4.84 78.82
CA THR A 105 42.65 -3.85 78.71
C THR A 105 42.46 -3.16 77.35
N LYS A 106 41.21 -3.07 76.88
CA LYS A 106 40.55 -1.80 76.50
C LYS A 106 39.23 -2.00 75.75
N THR A 107 38.18 -1.53 76.41
CA THR A 107 37.06 -0.75 75.84
C THR A 107 36.28 -1.35 74.67
N TRP A 108 35.06 -1.80 74.98
CA TRP A 108 33.95 -1.84 74.03
C TRP A 108 33.71 -0.46 73.43
N LEU A 109 34.39 -0.15 72.32
CA LEU A 109 34.03 0.96 71.45
C LEU A 109 32.71 0.57 70.77
N ARG A 110 31.60 1.01 71.38
CA ARG A 110 30.28 1.07 70.75
C ARG A 110 30.42 1.97 69.52
N ALA A 111 30.73 1.35 68.37
CA ALA A 111 30.81 2.01 67.08
C ALA A 111 29.44 2.67 66.83
N ARG A 112 29.43 4.00 66.95
CA ARG A 112 28.28 4.83 66.62
C ARG A 112 28.18 4.80 65.10
N ILE A 113 27.36 3.89 64.55
CA ILE A 113 27.06 3.83 63.13
C ILE A 113 26.52 5.22 62.75
N PRO A 114 27.22 5.97 61.89
CA PRO A 114 26.81 7.33 61.55
C PRO A 114 25.50 7.27 60.76
N ASP A 115 24.55 8.17 61.07
CA ASP A 115 23.21 8.40 60.45
C ASP A 115 23.26 8.78 58.95
N THR A 116 24.23 8.27 58.21
CA THR A 116 24.48 8.49 56.78
C THR A 116 23.46 7.79 55.88
N THR A 117 22.76 6.77 56.39
CA THR A 117 21.69 6.05 55.70
C THR A 117 20.48 6.94 55.38
N ASN A 118 20.14 7.90 56.26
CA ASN A 118 19.01 8.80 56.03
C ASN A 118 19.28 9.80 54.90
N SER A 119 20.54 10.23 54.74
CA SER A 119 20.94 11.13 53.66
C SER A 119 20.88 10.43 52.31
N LEU A 120 21.37 9.19 52.21
CA LEU A 120 21.35 8.43 50.96
C LEU A 120 19.91 8.12 50.48
N VAL A 121 19.01 7.80 51.40
CA VAL A 121 17.58 7.59 51.07
C VAL A 121 16.91 8.89 50.63
N PHE A 122 17.27 10.02 51.25
CA PHE A 122 16.76 11.32 50.83
C PHE A 122 17.20 11.67 49.39
N TRP A 123 18.49 11.50 49.08
CA TRP A 123 19.01 11.80 47.74
C TRP A 123 18.47 10.86 46.65
N SER A 124 18.23 9.58 46.98
CA SER A 124 17.62 8.65 46.02
C SER A 124 16.17 9.02 45.71
N CYS A 125 15.37 9.42 46.71
CA CYS A 125 14.01 9.92 46.51
C CYS A 125 13.98 11.19 45.63
N VAL A 126 14.88 12.14 45.86
CA VAL A 126 14.99 13.36 45.04
C VAL A 126 15.30 13.00 43.58
N SER A 127 16.22 12.07 43.33
CA SER A 127 16.58 11.62 41.98
C SER A 127 15.41 10.97 41.23
N VAL A 128 14.63 10.12 41.91
CA VAL A 128 13.45 9.47 41.33
C VAL A 128 12.37 10.49 40.98
N ILE A 129 12.15 11.49 41.83
CA ILE A 129 11.17 12.56 41.57
C ILE A 129 11.63 13.40 40.36
N CYS A 130 12.89 13.83 40.33
CA CYS A 130 13.43 14.64 39.22
C CYS A 130 13.37 13.89 37.88
N SER A 131 13.74 12.60 37.85
CA SER A 131 13.67 11.79 36.63
C SER A 131 12.25 11.53 36.14
N SER A 132 11.29 11.37 37.07
CA SER A 132 9.87 11.22 36.75
C SER A 132 9.28 12.50 36.15
N ILE A 133 9.62 13.67 36.73
CA ILE A 133 9.19 14.98 36.21
C ILE A 133 9.80 15.23 34.83
N LEU A 134 11.08 14.92 34.63
CA LEU A 134 11.73 15.05 33.32
C LEU A 134 11.05 14.15 32.27
N SER A 135 10.74 12.91 32.61
CA SER A 135 10.09 11.98 31.70
C SER A 135 8.67 12.44 31.34
N PHE A 136 7.92 12.93 32.33
CA PHE A 136 6.58 13.46 32.12
C PHE A 136 6.59 14.74 31.27
N THR A 137 7.54 15.65 31.52
CA THR A 137 7.68 16.89 30.72
C THR A 137 8.11 16.61 29.29
N LEU A 138 9.02 15.65 29.06
CA LEU A 138 9.37 15.22 27.70
C LEU A 138 8.20 14.53 26.99
N PHE A 139 7.41 13.74 27.71
CA PHE A 139 6.22 13.09 27.15
C PHE A 139 5.16 14.13 26.76
N THR A 140 4.84 15.09 27.64
CA THR A 140 3.85 16.14 27.34
C THR A 140 4.35 17.12 26.28
N TYR A 141 5.64 17.47 26.30
CA TYR A 141 6.26 18.27 25.24
C TYR A 141 6.20 17.52 23.89
N GLY A 142 6.47 16.22 23.91
CA GLY A 142 6.33 15.35 22.76
C GLY A 142 4.90 15.28 22.24
N THR A 143 3.87 15.16 23.10
CA THR A 143 2.48 15.09 22.64
C THR A 143 1.89 16.44 22.25
N VAL A 144 2.38 17.55 22.79
CA VAL A 144 1.91 18.91 22.47
C VAL A 144 2.61 19.46 21.23
N ILE A 145 3.89 19.16 21.00
CA ILE A 145 4.65 19.64 19.82
C ILE A 145 4.64 18.62 18.68
N ALA A 146 4.63 17.32 18.99
CA ALA A 146 4.17 16.30 18.05
C ALA A 146 2.65 16.07 18.18
N ALA A 147 1.89 17.09 18.63
CA ALA A 147 0.56 17.27 18.05
C ALA A 147 0.81 17.18 16.56
N PRO A 148 0.19 16.21 15.85
CA PRO A 148 0.47 16.03 14.46
C PRO A 148 0.11 17.36 13.83
N GLN A 149 1.15 18.14 13.49
CA GLN A 149 1.08 18.90 12.28
C GLN A 149 0.71 17.83 11.29
N HIS A 150 -0.58 17.77 10.97
CA HIS A 150 -1.01 17.57 9.61
C HIS A 150 -0.23 18.62 8.80
N LEU A 151 1.07 18.35 8.62
CA LEU A 151 1.67 18.36 7.31
C LEU A 151 0.60 17.66 6.49
N SER A 152 -0.23 18.50 5.87
CA SER A 152 -0.73 18.33 4.53
C SER A 152 0.49 17.99 3.67
N SER A 153 1.08 16.83 3.94
CA SER A 153 1.88 16.13 2.99
C SER A 153 0.96 16.14 1.78
N SER A 154 1.52 16.57 0.67
CA SER A 154 1.01 16.23 -0.65
C SER A 154 1.08 14.69 -0.84
N ARG A 155 0.67 13.91 0.18
CA ARG A 155 0.56 12.46 0.31
C ARG A 155 -0.64 11.91 -0.45
N GLY A 156 -1.44 12.80 -1.03
CA GLY A 156 -2.59 12.46 -1.86
C GLY A 156 -2.36 12.66 -3.36
N GLN A 157 -1.25 13.29 -3.77
CA GLN A 157 -0.90 13.29 -5.19
C GLN A 157 -0.17 11.99 -5.48
N ALA A 158 -0.88 11.06 -6.11
CA ALA A 158 -0.26 9.88 -6.70
C ALA A 158 0.91 10.35 -7.57
N LEU A 159 2.13 9.99 -7.17
CA LEU A 159 3.33 10.32 -7.94
C LEU A 159 3.16 9.72 -9.34
N ARG A 160 3.47 10.51 -10.38
CA ARG A 160 3.50 10.01 -11.75
C ARG A 160 4.44 8.81 -11.80
N ARG A 161 3.97 7.71 -12.38
CA ARG A 161 4.80 6.53 -12.62
C ARG A 161 6.03 6.94 -13.45
N PRO A 162 7.26 6.56 -13.06
CA PRO A 162 8.43 6.79 -13.89
C PRO A 162 8.26 6.12 -15.25
N ASN A 163 8.65 6.82 -16.31
CA ASN A 163 8.57 6.30 -17.67
C ASN A 163 9.66 5.23 -17.91
N PRO A 164 9.32 3.93 -18.11
CA PRO A 164 10.26 2.88 -18.52
C PRO A 164 10.98 3.13 -19.84
N TYR A 165 10.48 3.99 -20.71
CA TYR A 165 10.99 4.22 -22.07
C TYR A 165 11.86 5.48 -22.19
N VAL A 166 12.71 5.75 -21.18
CA VAL A 166 13.63 6.90 -21.23
C VAL A 166 14.63 6.73 -22.39
N ASN A 167 14.75 7.77 -23.23
CA ASN A 167 15.62 7.80 -24.41
C ASN A 167 15.24 6.84 -25.56
N LEU A 168 14.04 6.25 -25.52
CA LEU A 168 13.60 5.36 -26.62
C LEU A 168 13.37 6.14 -27.92
N ASP A 169 13.00 7.42 -27.83
CA ASP A 169 12.95 8.37 -28.93
C ASP A 169 14.25 8.40 -29.74
N LYS A 170 15.41 8.44 -29.06
CA LYS A 170 16.73 8.49 -29.72
C LYS A 170 17.07 7.21 -30.47
N VAL A 171 16.63 6.06 -29.95
CA VAL A 171 16.82 4.76 -30.60
C VAL A 171 15.89 4.62 -31.81
N LEU A 172 14.68 5.17 -31.72
CA LEU A 172 13.65 5.04 -32.74
C LEU A 172 13.70 6.10 -33.86
N GLN A 173 14.58 7.10 -33.78
CA GLN A 173 14.73 8.15 -34.81
C GLN A 173 15.12 7.61 -36.19
N ASN A 174 15.88 6.51 -36.26
CA ASN A 174 16.46 6.00 -37.51
C ASN A 174 15.84 4.69 -38.01
N VAL A 175 14.71 4.28 -37.44
CA VAL A 175 14.04 3.03 -37.83
C VAL A 175 12.88 3.27 -38.77
N THR A 176 12.84 2.50 -39.85
CA THR A 176 11.80 2.56 -40.89
C THR A 176 10.70 1.52 -40.71
N TYR A 177 10.78 0.68 -39.67
CA TYR A 177 9.80 -0.37 -39.45
C TYR A 177 8.56 0.19 -38.74
N THR A 178 7.40 -0.32 -39.12
CA THR A 178 6.12 0.07 -38.52
C THR A 178 5.62 -1.02 -37.60
N PHE A 179 5.09 -0.63 -36.44
CA PHE A 179 4.47 -1.58 -35.51
C PHE A 179 3.01 -1.84 -35.91
N PRO A 180 2.52 -3.09 -35.76
CA PRO A 180 1.10 -3.37 -35.94
C PRO A 180 0.26 -2.64 -34.89
N PRO A 181 -0.98 -2.24 -35.22
CA PRO A 181 -1.87 -1.61 -34.24
C PRO A 181 -2.16 -2.52 -33.03
N ILE A 182 -2.26 -1.90 -31.85
CA ILE A 182 -2.58 -2.60 -30.60
C ILE A 182 -4.05 -2.38 -30.28
N VAL A 183 -4.78 -3.46 -30.02
CA VAL A 183 -6.17 -3.41 -29.54
C VAL A 183 -6.16 -3.35 -28.01
N ASN A 184 -6.72 -2.29 -27.45
CA ASN A 184 -6.71 -1.98 -26.04
C ASN A 184 -8.14 -1.93 -25.49
N PHE A 185 -8.49 -2.89 -24.64
CA PHE A 185 -9.78 -2.92 -23.94
C PHE A 185 -9.72 -2.13 -22.63
N PRO A 186 -10.83 -1.50 -22.21
CA PRO A 186 -10.84 -0.78 -20.95
C PRO A 186 -10.75 -1.80 -19.78
N PRO A 187 -9.67 -1.81 -18.97
CA PRO A 187 -9.61 -2.68 -17.80
C PRO A 187 -10.70 -2.36 -16.78
N LEU A 188 -11.16 -1.11 -16.76
CA LEU A 188 -12.13 -0.57 -15.83
C LEU A 188 -13.37 -0.05 -16.55
N VAL A 189 -14.54 -0.50 -16.08
CA VAL A 189 -15.85 -0.05 -16.55
C VAL A 189 -16.74 0.21 -15.35
N LEU A 190 -17.25 1.44 -15.25
CA LEU A 190 -18.06 1.90 -14.13
C LEU A 190 -19.38 2.46 -14.64
N GLN A 191 -20.43 2.36 -13.84
CA GLN A 191 -21.74 2.92 -14.13
C GLN A 191 -22.04 4.08 -13.19
N ILE A 192 -22.70 5.11 -13.72
CA ILE A 192 -23.27 6.20 -12.94
C ILE A 192 -24.74 6.37 -13.29
N SER A 193 -25.57 6.70 -12.29
CA SER A 193 -26.93 7.14 -12.56
C SER A 193 -26.93 8.58 -13.03
N THR A 194 -27.66 8.87 -14.11
CA THR A 194 -27.83 10.23 -14.64
C THR A 194 -28.63 11.14 -13.70
N SER A 195 -29.45 10.55 -12.83
CA SER A 195 -30.22 11.28 -11.81
C SER A 195 -29.40 11.63 -10.57
N ASP A 196 -28.25 10.97 -10.36
CA ASP A 196 -27.39 11.22 -9.21
C ASP A 196 -26.54 12.48 -9.40
N ARG A 197 -26.88 13.55 -8.66
CA ARG A 197 -26.13 14.81 -8.64
C ARG A 197 -24.69 14.64 -8.18
N HIS A 198 -24.41 13.63 -7.35
CA HIS A 198 -23.06 13.34 -6.87
C HIS A 198 -22.27 12.46 -7.85
N ARG A 199 -22.89 11.97 -8.93
CA ARG A 199 -22.27 11.11 -9.96
C ARG A 199 -21.47 9.96 -9.34
N THR A 200 -22.08 9.25 -8.40
CA THR A 200 -21.44 8.14 -7.67
C THR A 200 -21.18 6.99 -8.63
N MET A 201 -19.95 6.51 -8.67
CA MET A 201 -19.54 5.41 -9.54
C MET A 201 -19.75 4.06 -8.86
N ARG A 202 -20.16 3.07 -9.64
CA ARG A 202 -20.30 1.67 -9.23
C ARG A 202 -19.72 0.76 -10.30
N GLU A 203 -19.20 -0.38 -9.90
CA GLU A 203 -18.75 -1.42 -10.82
C GLU A 203 -19.76 -2.56 -10.82
N ASP A 204 -20.21 -2.95 -11.99
CA ASP A 204 -20.97 -4.19 -12.18
C ASP A 204 -20.02 -5.32 -12.60
N SER A 205 -20.18 -6.48 -11.98
CA SER A 205 -19.33 -7.64 -12.24
C SER A 205 -20.13 -8.94 -12.21
N ARG A 206 -19.83 -9.82 -13.17
CA ARG A 206 -20.28 -11.23 -13.17
C ARG A 206 -19.47 -12.08 -12.19
N GLN A 207 -19.11 -11.54 -11.03
CA GLN A 207 -18.39 -12.32 -10.03
C GLN A 207 -19.26 -13.47 -9.52
N TRP A 208 -18.66 -14.63 -9.27
CA TRP A 208 -19.37 -15.74 -8.63
C TRP A 208 -18.54 -16.33 -7.49
N HIS A 209 -19.24 -16.89 -6.50
CA HIS A 209 -18.59 -17.57 -5.40
C HIS A 209 -18.36 -19.05 -5.76
N SER A 210 -17.09 -19.45 -5.79
CA SER A 210 -16.68 -20.85 -5.94
C SER A 210 -16.28 -21.43 -4.59
N ARG A 211 -16.08 -22.75 -4.52
CA ARG A 211 -15.57 -23.41 -3.30
C ARG A 211 -14.16 -22.93 -2.89
N LEU A 212 -13.40 -22.33 -3.80
CA LEU A 212 -12.05 -21.83 -3.57
C LEU A 212 -12.01 -20.32 -3.30
N GLY A 213 -13.17 -19.63 -3.33
CA GLY A 213 -13.27 -18.19 -3.18
C GLY A 213 -14.06 -17.52 -4.32
N THR A 214 -14.09 -16.19 -4.31
CA THR A 214 -14.78 -15.37 -5.32
C THR A 214 -13.93 -15.25 -6.58
N VAL A 215 -14.51 -15.61 -7.72
CA VAL A 215 -13.87 -15.47 -9.04
C VAL A 215 -14.38 -14.22 -9.72
N TYR A 216 -13.45 -13.40 -10.22
CA TYR A 216 -13.73 -12.16 -10.94
C TYR A 216 -13.42 -12.36 -12.42
N PRO A 217 -14.41 -12.54 -13.30
CA PRO A 217 -14.15 -12.69 -14.72
C PRO A 217 -13.58 -11.41 -15.34
N HIS A 218 -12.96 -11.58 -16.50
CA HIS A 218 -12.53 -10.45 -17.35
C HIS A 218 -13.69 -9.80 -18.10
N ASP A 219 -14.91 -10.30 -17.94
CA ASP A 219 -16.11 -9.73 -18.57
C ASP A 219 -16.36 -8.33 -18.02
N ARG A 220 -16.76 -7.42 -18.91
CA ARG A 220 -17.12 -6.04 -18.56
C ARG A 220 -18.50 -5.71 -19.07
N HIS A 221 -19.31 -5.07 -18.24
CA HIS A 221 -20.68 -4.71 -18.55
C HIS A 221 -20.76 -3.29 -19.09
N ILE A 222 -21.14 -3.14 -20.36
CA ILE A 222 -21.43 -1.84 -20.95
C ILE A 222 -22.94 -1.64 -20.86
N THR A 223 -23.38 -0.60 -20.14
CA THR A 223 -24.81 -0.26 -20.04
C THR A 223 -25.02 1.25 -20.14
N VAL A 224 -25.80 1.67 -21.12
CA VAL A 224 -26.11 3.06 -21.40
C VAL A 224 -27.60 3.19 -21.64
N SER A 225 -28.25 4.07 -20.91
CA SER A 225 -29.67 4.39 -21.03
C SER A 225 -29.90 5.86 -20.65
N HIS A 226 -31.15 6.31 -20.65
CA HIS A 226 -31.49 7.62 -20.11
C HIS A 226 -31.20 7.75 -18.60
N GLU A 227 -31.17 6.63 -17.88
CA GLU A 227 -30.97 6.57 -16.42
C GLU A 227 -29.53 6.26 -16.03
N THR A 228 -28.75 5.68 -16.94
CA THR A 228 -27.40 5.16 -16.68
C THR A 228 -26.42 5.59 -17.76
N SER A 229 -25.26 6.09 -17.35
CA SER A 229 -24.10 6.28 -18.25
C SER A 229 -22.94 5.41 -17.78
N THR A 230 -22.09 5.02 -18.72
CA THR A 230 -20.95 4.13 -18.47
C THR A 230 -19.65 4.90 -18.63
N ILE A 231 -18.75 4.80 -17.66
CA ILE A 231 -17.39 5.34 -17.68
C ILE A 231 -16.43 4.22 -18.01
N LEU A 232 -15.56 4.49 -18.98
CA LEU A 232 -14.48 3.61 -19.40
C LEU A 232 -13.16 4.28 -19.08
N GLN A 233 -12.23 3.56 -18.47
CA GLN A 233 -10.85 4.04 -18.38
C GLN A 233 -9.92 3.07 -19.11
N PHE A 234 -9.25 3.61 -20.13
CA PHE A 234 -8.20 2.93 -20.87
C PHE A 234 -6.85 3.37 -20.32
N ARG A 235 -5.91 2.43 -20.28
CA ARG A 235 -4.50 2.73 -20.05
C ARG A 235 -3.80 2.75 -21.40
N ASN A 236 -3.33 3.91 -21.83
CA ASN A 236 -2.61 4.02 -23.09
C ASN A 236 -1.29 3.25 -22.97
N LEU A 237 -1.08 2.31 -23.89
CA LEU A 237 0.03 1.37 -23.85
C LEU A 237 1.30 2.00 -24.47
N ASP A 238 2.07 1.17 -25.16
CA ASP A 238 3.44 1.38 -25.63
C ASP A 238 3.78 2.79 -26.13
N TYR A 239 5.06 3.13 -25.94
CA TYR A 239 5.64 4.35 -26.46
C TYR A 239 5.48 4.45 -27.99
N ALA A 240 5.14 5.65 -28.47
CA ALA A 240 4.90 5.95 -29.88
C ALA A 240 3.72 5.20 -30.53
N MET A 241 2.76 4.76 -29.71
CA MET A 241 1.46 4.23 -30.16
C MET A 241 0.33 5.18 -29.75
N GLU A 242 0.50 6.47 -30.06
CA GLU A 242 -0.30 7.57 -29.50
C GLU A 242 -1.38 8.10 -30.45
N ARG A 243 -1.62 7.42 -31.58
CA ARG A 243 -2.73 7.68 -32.50
C ARG A 243 -3.83 6.67 -32.22
N CYS A 244 -4.88 7.11 -31.54
CA CYS A 244 -5.97 6.26 -31.10
C CYS A 244 -7.23 6.43 -31.95
N VAL A 245 -7.92 5.31 -32.19
CA VAL A 245 -9.29 5.28 -32.70
C VAL A 245 -10.14 4.47 -31.73
N LEU A 246 -11.26 5.04 -31.26
CA LEU A 246 -12.23 4.33 -30.44
C LEU A 246 -13.20 3.60 -31.36
N THR A 247 -13.39 2.33 -31.10
CA THR A 247 -14.26 1.45 -31.88
C THR A 247 -15.35 0.90 -30.98
N LEU A 248 -16.59 0.91 -31.47
CA LEU A 248 -17.74 0.25 -30.86
C LEU A 248 -18.38 -0.69 -31.87
N THR A 249 -18.47 -1.96 -31.50
CA THR A 249 -19.14 -3.03 -32.26
C THR A 249 -19.87 -3.92 -31.27
N LEU A 250 -21.08 -4.38 -31.58
CA LEU A 250 -21.78 -5.31 -30.68
C LEU A 250 -21.12 -6.70 -30.75
N PRO A 251 -20.84 -7.35 -29.61
CA PRO A 251 -20.21 -8.67 -29.60
C PRO A 251 -21.16 -9.77 -30.09
N LEU A 252 -20.66 -10.71 -30.89
CA LEU A 252 -21.45 -11.85 -31.34
C LEU A 252 -21.60 -12.88 -30.21
N LYS A 253 -22.76 -13.55 -30.17
CA LYS A 253 -22.97 -14.68 -29.28
C LYS A 253 -22.07 -15.84 -29.69
N THR A 254 -21.34 -16.39 -28.72
CA THR A 254 -20.46 -17.57 -28.91
C THR A 254 -20.84 -18.66 -27.91
N ASP A 255 -20.30 -19.87 -28.07
CA ASP A 255 -20.51 -20.96 -27.11
C ASP A 255 -19.95 -20.64 -25.71
N VAL A 256 -18.96 -19.74 -25.63
CA VAL A 256 -18.24 -19.38 -24.40
C VAL A 256 -18.88 -18.18 -23.69
N LEU A 257 -19.46 -17.24 -24.43
CA LEU A 257 -20.08 -16.03 -23.87
C LEU A 257 -21.41 -15.74 -24.54
N ASP A 258 -22.44 -15.60 -23.72
CA ASP A 258 -23.65 -14.88 -24.06
C ASP A 258 -23.48 -13.40 -23.68
N PRO A 259 -23.33 -12.50 -24.67
CA PRO A 259 -23.18 -11.07 -24.41
C PRO A 259 -24.46 -10.44 -23.86
N ALA A 260 -25.59 -11.16 -23.87
CA ALA A 260 -26.88 -10.68 -23.38
C ALA A 260 -27.26 -9.30 -23.96
N ILE A 261 -27.05 -9.13 -25.28
CA ILE A 261 -27.27 -7.84 -25.96
C ILE A 261 -28.75 -7.43 -25.82
N SER A 262 -28.96 -6.22 -25.32
CA SER A 262 -30.24 -5.52 -25.31
C SER A 262 -30.02 -4.10 -25.84
N ILE A 263 -30.63 -3.80 -26.99
CA ILE A 263 -30.51 -2.50 -27.65
C ILE A 263 -31.86 -2.00 -28.15
N HIS A 264 -32.09 -0.69 -28.05
CA HIS A 264 -33.11 -0.02 -28.87
C HIS A 264 -32.47 0.41 -30.19
N ASP A 265 -32.75 -0.30 -31.26
CA ASP A 265 -32.11 -0.07 -32.57
C ASP A 265 -32.88 0.99 -33.40
N PRO A 266 -32.24 2.09 -33.84
CA PRO A 266 -30.87 2.53 -33.53
C PRO A 266 -30.78 3.31 -32.23
N SER A 267 -29.67 3.15 -31.50
CA SER A 267 -29.37 3.97 -30.32
C SER A 267 -28.23 4.94 -30.63
N ILE A 268 -28.42 6.21 -30.29
CA ILE A 268 -27.40 7.25 -30.49
C ILE A 268 -26.69 7.54 -29.17
N LEU A 269 -25.38 7.30 -29.13
CA LEU A 269 -24.53 7.49 -27.95
C LEU A 269 -23.56 8.65 -28.17
N ASP A 270 -23.44 9.54 -27.19
CA ASP A 270 -22.38 10.52 -27.11
C ASP A 270 -21.24 9.99 -26.24
N VAL A 271 -20.01 10.12 -26.75
CA VAL A 271 -18.78 9.73 -26.06
C VAL A 271 -18.07 10.99 -25.59
N TRP A 272 -17.99 11.19 -24.28
CA TRP A 272 -17.36 12.35 -23.66
C TRP A 272 -15.98 12.00 -23.12
N VAL A 273 -14.97 12.82 -23.40
CA VAL A 273 -13.70 12.78 -22.68
C VAL A 273 -13.91 13.36 -21.29
N LEU A 274 -13.44 12.67 -20.25
CA LEU A 274 -13.52 13.14 -18.87
C LEU A 274 -12.23 13.83 -18.42
N ASN A 275 -12.34 14.76 -17.47
CA ASN A 275 -11.21 15.44 -16.86
C ASN A 275 -10.56 14.56 -15.77
N ALA A 276 -9.90 13.49 -16.17
CA ALA A 276 -9.23 12.54 -15.29
C ALA A 276 -7.80 12.30 -15.75
N SER A 277 -6.82 12.70 -14.93
CA SER A 277 -5.40 12.46 -15.18
C SER A 277 -4.81 11.29 -14.39
N LEU A 278 -5.59 10.73 -13.47
CA LEU A 278 -5.19 9.66 -12.55
C LEU A 278 -6.00 8.39 -12.80
N GLU A 279 -5.43 7.27 -12.39
CA GLU A 279 -6.14 5.98 -12.36
C GLU A 279 -7.36 6.07 -11.44
N LEU A 280 -8.51 5.61 -11.94
CA LEU A 280 -9.70 5.43 -11.14
C LEU A 280 -9.55 4.09 -10.40
N SER A 281 -9.11 4.15 -9.14
CA SER A 281 -8.89 2.96 -8.32
C SER A 281 -9.52 3.11 -6.94
N PRO A 282 -10.14 2.05 -6.37
CA PRO A 282 -10.58 2.05 -4.98
C PRO A 282 -9.44 2.28 -3.99
N HIS A 283 -8.20 2.01 -4.40
CA HIS A 283 -7.00 2.15 -3.58
C HIS A 283 -6.42 3.56 -3.58
N ILE A 284 -6.88 4.43 -4.49
CA ILE A 284 -6.45 5.83 -4.58
C ILE A 284 -7.57 6.69 -4.00
N THR A 285 -7.26 7.40 -2.91
CA THR A 285 -8.24 8.22 -2.21
C THR A 285 -8.73 9.35 -3.12
N GLY A 286 -10.04 9.46 -3.28
CA GLY A 286 -10.68 10.56 -4.01
C GLY A 286 -10.92 10.31 -5.51
N THR A 287 -10.36 9.25 -6.11
CA THR A 287 -10.54 8.95 -7.54
C THR A 287 -11.70 8.01 -7.83
N TRP A 288 -12.11 7.17 -6.87
CA TRP A 288 -13.11 6.12 -7.11
C TRP A 288 -14.56 6.54 -6.85
N LYS A 289 -14.78 7.48 -5.94
CA LYS A 289 -16.12 7.71 -5.38
C LYS A 289 -17.05 8.42 -6.36
N HIS A 290 -16.52 9.38 -7.11
CA HIS A 290 -17.30 10.29 -7.96
C HIS A 290 -16.71 10.37 -9.35
N ALA A 291 -17.58 10.39 -10.36
CA ALA A 291 -17.16 10.52 -11.73
C ALA A 291 -16.52 11.90 -12.00
N PRO A 292 -15.38 11.94 -12.71
CA PRO A 292 -14.80 13.19 -13.17
C PRO A 292 -15.77 13.94 -14.11
N ALA A 293 -15.60 15.26 -14.19
CA ALA A 293 -16.43 16.11 -15.03
C ALA A 293 -16.14 15.87 -16.52
N ARG A 294 -17.17 16.00 -17.36
CA ARG A 294 -17.02 15.98 -18.82
C ARG A 294 -16.18 17.18 -19.27
N ARG A 295 -15.21 16.93 -20.14
CA ARG A 295 -14.30 17.94 -20.70
C ARG A 295 -14.72 18.33 -22.11
N SER A 296 -14.89 17.35 -23.00
CA SER A 296 -15.19 17.58 -24.41
C SER A 296 -15.90 16.36 -25.02
N LEU A 297 -16.70 16.58 -26.05
CA LEU A 297 -17.30 15.49 -26.84
C LEU A 297 -16.24 14.93 -27.80
N LEU A 298 -16.01 13.61 -27.73
CA LEU A 298 -15.06 12.89 -28.60
C LEU A 298 -15.73 12.44 -29.90
N ALA A 299 -16.90 11.80 -29.78
CA ALA A 299 -17.63 11.23 -30.91
C ALA A 299 -19.11 11.02 -30.56
N THR A 300 -19.93 10.86 -31.60
CA THR A 300 -21.32 10.41 -31.48
C THR A 300 -21.48 9.14 -32.32
N PHE A 301 -21.93 8.06 -31.70
CA PHE A 301 -22.07 6.74 -32.32
C PHE A 301 -23.53 6.40 -32.56
N ALA A 302 -23.82 5.88 -33.75
CA ALA A 302 -25.12 5.29 -34.10
C ALA A 302 -24.99 3.77 -34.01
N VAL A 303 -25.40 3.22 -32.86
CA VAL A 303 -25.27 1.80 -32.55
C VAL A 303 -26.48 1.04 -33.10
N SER A 304 -26.19 0.00 -33.88
CA SER A 304 -27.15 -0.99 -34.39
C SER A 304 -26.48 -2.36 -34.46
N LEU A 305 -27.25 -3.43 -34.68
CA LEU A 305 -26.77 -4.82 -34.59
C LEU A 305 -25.59 -5.16 -35.50
N ASP A 306 -25.57 -4.62 -36.72
CA ASP A 306 -24.58 -4.98 -37.75
C ASP A 306 -23.64 -3.83 -38.11
N ASN A 307 -23.63 -2.74 -37.33
CA ASN A 307 -22.86 -1.55 -37.65
C ASN A 307 -21.63 -1.36 -36.76
N LEU A 308 -20.51 -1.07 -37.41
CA LEU A 308 -19.27 -0.68 -36.76
C LEU A 308 -19.27 0.85 -36.59
N SER A 309 -19.22 1.31 -35.35
CA SER A 309 -19.04 2.74 -35.04
C SER A 309 -17.57 3.03 -34.74
N LEU A 310 -16.99 3.98 -35.45
CA LEU A 310 -15.60 4.43 -35.28
C LEU A 310 -15.57 5.91 -34.91
N SER A 311 -14.73 6.29 -33.96
CA SER A 311 -14.41 7.70 -33.75
C SER A 311 -13.48 8.22 -34.84
N GLY A 312 -13.33 9.55 -34.90
CA GLY A 312 -12.13 10.14 -35.49
C GLY A 312 -10.87 9.71 -34.73
N GLU A 313 -9.72 9.89 -35.37
CA GLU A 313 -8.43 9.72 -34.72
C GLU A 313 -8.25 10.81 -33.64
N PHE A 314 -7.73 10.41 -32.46
CA PHE A 314 -7.38 11.32 -31.39
C PHE A 314 -6.02 10.95 -30.77
N HIS A 315 -5.37 11.95 -30.18
CA HIS A 315 -4.10 11.75 -29.51
C HIS A 315 -4.30 11.15 -28.11
N CYS A 316 -3.54 10.09 -27.82
CA CYS A 316 -3.60 9.35 -26.56
C CYS A 316 -2.17 9.13 -26.04
N PRO A 317 -1.65 10.03 -25.18
CA PRO A 317 -0.26 9.97 -24.74
C PRO A 317 0.08 8.64 -24.08
N SER A 318 1.25 8.08 -24.38
CA SER A 318 1.69 6.82 -23.79
C SER A 318 1.79 6.93 -22.27
N GLU A 319 1.45 5.85 -21.58
CA GLU A 319 1.44 5.76 -20.11
C GLU A 319 0.47 6.69 -19.37
N GLU A 320 -0.42 7.35 -20.10
CA GLU A 320 -1.52 8.12 -19.54
C GLU A 320 -2.83 7.34 -19.61
N PHE A 321 -3.86 7.88 -18.98
CA PHE A 321 -5.19 7.29 -18.97
C PHE A 321 -6.10 8.07 -19.91
N THR A 322 -6.80 7.35 -20.77
CA THR A 322 -7.92 7.90 -21.54
C THR A 322 -9.21 7.50 -20.82
N THR A 323 -9.85 8.47 -20.16
CA THR A 323 -11.13 8.23 -19.47
C THR A 323 -12.28 8.83 -20.27
N LEU A 324 -13.24 7.97 -20.61
CA LEU A 324 -14.40 8.31 -21.44
C LEU A 324 -15.70 8.04 -20.70
N GLU A 325 -16.75 8.77 -21.02
CA GLU A 325 -18.13 8.51 -20.57
C GLU A 325 -19.02 8.32 -21.80
N LEU A 326 -19.71 7.19 -21.84
CA LEU A 326 -20.78 6.88 -22.78
C LEU A 326 -22.09 7.32 -22.17
N ALA A 327 -22.82 8.19 -22.86
CA ALA A 327 -24.14 8.63 -22.47
C ALA A 327 -25.09 8.62 -23.67
N CYS A 328 -26.39 8.46 -23.42
CA CYS A 328 -27.38 8.64 -24.47
C CYS A 328 -27.35 10.08 -24.99
N SER A 329 -27.40 10.25 -26.31
CA SER A 329 -27.52 11.56 -26.93
C SER A 329 -28.85 12.20 -26.53
N SER A 330 -28.81 13.52 -26.31
CA SER A 330 -30.01 14.32 -26.03
C SER A 330 -31.00 14.41 -27.21
N THR A 331 -30.58 14.00 -28.40
CA THR A 331 -31.40 14.10 -29.62
C THR A 331 -32.43 12.98 -29.75
N VAL A 332 -32.31 11.91 -28.98
CA VAL A 332 -33.20 10.73 -29.03
C VAL A 332 -33.86 10.51 -27.67
N SER A 333 -35.15 10.13 -27.67
CA SER A 333 -35.93 9.88 -26.44
C SER A 333 -35.93 8.42 -26.00
N ALA A 334 -35.54 7.50 -26.89
CA ALA A 334 -35.40 6.08 -26.62
C ALA A 334 -33.97 5.65 -26.95
N CYS A 335 -33.15 5.53 -25.92
CA CYS A 335 -31.77 5.08 -26.04
C CYS A 335 -31.49 4.03 -24.96
N ARG A 336 -31.01 2.86 -25.41
CA ARG A 336 -30.58 1.77 -24.56
C ARG A 336 -29.56 0.93 -25.31
N VAL A 337 -28.40 0.75 -24.72
CA VAL A 337 -27.35 -0.17 -25.18
C VAL A 337 -26.83 -0.90 -23.96
N ASP A 338 -27.00 -2.21 -23.93
CA ASP A 338 -26.67 -3.07 -22.79
C ASP A 338 -26.06 -4.37 -23.34
N PHE A 339 -24.81 -4.65 -23.01
CA PHE A 339 -24.12 -5.88 -23.39
C PHE A 339 -22.88 -6.14 -22.53
N TRP A 340 -22.45 -7.39 -22.52
CA TRP A 340 -21.21 -7.84 -21.91
C TRP A 340 -20.13 -8.08 -22.96
N GLN A 341 -18.92 -7.62 -22.68
CA GLN A 341 -17.75 -7.82 -23.54
C GLN A 341 -16.64 -8.59 -22.84
N ASN A 342 -15.86 -9.35 -23.61
CA ASN A 342 -14.68 -10.08 -23.12
C ASN A 342 -13.56 -10.04 -24.17
N LEU A 343 -12.38 -9.55 -23.77
CA LEU A 343 -11.22 -9.39 -24.66
C LEU A 343 -10.67 -10.70 -25.22
N ARG A 344 -11.00 -11.85 -24.63
CA ARG A 344 -10.47 -13.16 -25.04
C ARG A 344 -11.26 -13.83 -26.16
N LEU A 345 -12.38 -13.22 -26.59
CA LEU A 345 -13.25 -13.80 -27.60
C LEU A 345 -12.91 -13.33 -29.00
N VAL A 346 -13.10 -14.23 -29.96
CA VAL A 346 -12.91 -14.00 -31.39
C VAL A 346 -14.21 -14.35 -32.12
N PRO A 347 -14.77 -13.47 -32.97
CA PRO A 347 -14.27 -12.14 -33.30
C PRO A 347 -14.36 -11.16 -32.13
N ILE A 348 -13.44 -10.18 -32.12
CA ILE A 348 -13.39 -9.14 -31.10
C ILE A 348 -14.61 -8.23 -31.24
N GLY A 349 -15.41 -8.14 -30.19
CA GLY A 349 -16.57 -7.24 -30.11
C GLY A 349 -16.59 -6.47 -28.80
N GLY A 350 -17.29 -5.35 -28.80
CA GLY A 350 -17.42 -4.41 -27.69
C GLY A 350 -16.83 -3.04 -28.01
N ILE A 351 -16.32 -2.38 -26.97
CA ILE A 351 -15.70 -1.07 -27.01
C ILE A 351 -14.23 -1.21 -26.67
N TYR A 352 -13.39 -0.77 -27.60
CA TYR A 352 -11.94 -0.82 -27.46
C TYR A 352 -11.29 0.35 -28.20
N ILE A 353 -10.05 0.65 -27.83
CA ILE A 353 -9.19 1.60 -28.54
C ILE A 353 -8.22 0.80 -29.41
N THR A 354 -8.11 1.17 -30.68
CA THR A 354 -7.00 0.75 -31.53
C THR A 354 -5.92 1.82 -31.49
N GLN A 355 -4.76 1.47 -30.94
CA GLN A 355 -3.58 2.33 -30.87
C GLN A 355 -2.69 2.05 -32.09
N SER A 356 -2.29 3.09 -32.80
CA SER A 356 -1.43 3.01 -33.97
C SER A 356 -0.22 3.93 -33.80
N GLN A 357 0.82 3.64 -34.58
CA GLN A 357 2.10 4.31 -34.43
C GLN A 357 2.00 5.81 -34.72
N SER A 358 2.38 6.65 -33.75
CA SER A 358 2.71 8.05 -34.00
C SER A 358 4.04 8.07 -34.75
N VAL A 359 4.02 8.55 -36.00
CA VAL A 359 5.24 8.66 -36.80
C VAL A 359 6.20 9.58 -36.05
N PHE A 360 7.46 9.17 -35.88
CA PHE A 360 8.56 10.05 -35.47
C PHE A 360 8.90 10.98 -36.63
N GLY A 361 7.94 11.82 -37.01
CA GLY A 361 8.08 12.78 -38.09
C GLY A 361 8.79 14.01 -37.55
N GLY A 362 10.11 14.03 -37.69
CA GLY A 362 10.88 15.26 -37.68
C GLY A 362 10.28 16.22 -38.72
N SER A 363 9.47 17.16 -38.24
CA SER A 363 9.25 18.42 -38.95
C SER A 363 10.30 19.39 -38.41
N GLY A 364 11.46 19.39 -39.04
CA GLY A 364 12.62 20.20 -38.69
C GLY A 364 13.88 19.69 -39.32
#